data_AF-A0AAE3L3B3-F1
#
_entry.id   AF-A0AAE3L3B3-F1
#
_cell.length_a   1.000
_cell.length_b   1.000
_cell.length_c   1.000
_cell.angle_alpha   90.00
_cell.angle_beta   90.00
_cell.angle_gamma   90.00
#
_symmetry.space_group_name_H-M   'P 1'
#
loop_
_entity.id
_entity.type
_entity.pdbx_description
1 polymer ?
#
loop_
_entity_poly.entity_id
_entity_poly.type
_entity_poly.pdbx_seq_one_letter_code
_entity_poly.pdbx_strand_id
1 'polypeptide(L)'
;MSKWKLYWVASDGLEDCFVVAKNSRSAGRIEKDTNGFIDEDIEVTRIMDVPDEYEEIANKKFRKWSKEQKYNEHLDIDTLIAWPYYGEEWLLEKLGVEYRTIEEEQILINDFVITSSHIYSVGLKAMKEVYELTGEKSIDISNVNYEEMRESIEHMLGVCMTTIHRIENYITSSFIFAVGNKKYGNYTINEATQLWRDKLTFGKLIQLIEERYEINEDVRKSLILFLTQRNKIAHGLTKDERYDIDTIWGQKETAGYLALFLKNAWILEDIFESAYITTMCIGFHLMKDATENPELLKTIRNFKNDPIIAERISIFAEVFKIKDDS
;
A
#
# COMPACT_ATOMS: atom_id res chain seq x y z
N MET A 1 -12.80 2.80 32.88
CA MET A 1 -12.03 1.53 32.92
C MET A 1 -11.33 1.35 31.57
N SER A 2 -10.19 0.65 31.51
CA SER A 2 -9.51 0.36 30.23
C SER A 2 -10.38 -0.57 29.38
N LYS A 3 -10.58 -0.27 28.09
CA LYS A 3 -11.41 -1.07 27.16
C LYS A 3 -10.70 -2.35 26.72
N TRP A 4 -11.44 -3.45 26.61
CA TRP A 4 -10.93 -4.72 26.06
C TRP A 4 -10.71 -4.61 24.55
N LYS A 5 -9.72 -5.35 24.05
CA LYS A 5 -9.26 -5.29 22.66
C LYS A 5 -9.01 -6.70 22.15
N LEU A 6 -9.31 -6.92 20.88
CA LEU A 6 -8.95 -8.13 20.17
C LEU A 6 -7.57 -7.95 19.54
N TYR A 7 -6.71 -8.93 19.74
CA TYR A 7 -5.37 -9.02 19.17
C TYR A 7 -5.27 -10.29 18.34
N TRP A 8 -4.52 -10.24 17.25
CA TRP A 8 -3.93 -11.41 16.62
C TRP A 8 -2.54 -11.59 17.25
N VAL A 9 -2.25 -12.78 17.76
CA VAL A 9 -0.95 -13.12 18.30
C VAL A 9 -0.36 -14.20 17.41
N ALA A 10 0.72 -13.86 16.71
CA ALA A 10 1.45 -14.77 15.85
C ALA A 10 2.73 -15.21 16.56
N SER A 11 3.09 -16.49 16.41
CA SER A 11 4.32 -17.06 16.96
C SER A 11 5.09 -17.86 15.90
N ASP A 12 4.75 -19.14 15.74
CA ASP A 12 5.40 -20.06 14.81
C ASP A 12 4.54 -20.40 13.58
N GLY A 13 3.36 -19.78 13.46
CA GLY A 13 2.39 -20.03 12.40
C GLY A 13 1.50 -21.26 12.63
N LEU A 14 1.70 -22.01 13.73
CA LEU A 14 0.90 -23.19 14.09
C LEU A 14 -0.10 -22.88 15.21
N GLU A 15 0.30 -22.05 16.18
CA GLU A 15 -0.54 -21.67 17.33
C GLU A 15 -1.06 -20.23 17.25
N ASP A 16 -0.95 -19.61 16.08
CA ASP A 16 -1.42 -18.25 15.86
C ASP A 16 -2.94 -18.13 16.12
N CYS A 17 -3.33 -17.16 16.95
CA CYS A 17 -4.69 -17.10 17.44
C CYS A 17 -5.15 -15.69 17.80
N PHE A 18 -6.48 -15.56 17.92
CA PHE A 18 -7.07 -14.36 18.50
C PHE A 18 -6.98 -14.38 20.02
N VAL A 19 -6.59 -13.26 20.61
CA VAL A 19 -6.44 -13.09 22.06
C VAL A 19 -7.17 -11.81 22.49
N VAL A 20 -7.91 -11.87 23.59
CA VAL A 20 -8.59 -10.70 24.16
C VAL A 20 -7.85 -10.18 25.38
N ALA A 21 -7.37 -8.94 25.30
CA ALA A 21 -6.58 -8.33 26.36
C ALA A 21 -6.84 -6.82 26.51
N LYS A 22 -6.39 -6.24 27.64
CA LYS A 22 -6.46 -4.79 27.85
C LYS A 22 -5.38 -4.02 27.06
N ASN A 23 -4.26 -4.66 26.78
CA ASN A 23 -3.10 -4.11 26.09
C ASN A 23 -2.28 -5.24 25.41
N SER A 24 -1.37 -4.87 24.50
CA SER A 24 -0.56 -5.82 23.72
C SER A 24 0.36 -6.68 24.57
N ARG A 25 0.96 -6.10 25.62
CA ARG A 25 1.82 -6.84 26.56
C ARG A 25 1.05 -7.95 27.27
N SER A 26 -0.18 -7.68 27.68
CA SER A 26 -1.06 -8.69 28.27
C SER A 26 -1.47 -9.76 27.26
N ALA A 27 -1.67 -9.40 25.98
CA ALA A 27 -1.98 -10.37 24.93
C ALA A 27 -0.81 -11.33 24.68
N GLY A 28 0.40 -10.81 24.44
CA GLY A 28 1.58 -11.67 24.22
C GLY A 28 1.93 -12.52 25.45
N ARG A 29 1.66 -12.03 26.67
CA ARG A 29 1.87 -12.80 27.89
C ARG A 29 0.97 -14.04 27.98
N ILE A 30 -0.24 -14.01 27.41
CA ILE A 30 -1.14 -15.17 27.41
C ILE A 30 -0.50 -16.33 26.65
N GLU A 31 0.06 -16.06 25.47
CA GLU A 31 0.76 -17.08 24.67
C GLU A 31 2.01 -17.60 25.36
N LYS A 32 2.81 -16.70 25.93
CA LYS A 32 3.99 -17.08 26.71
C LYS A 32 3.65 -17.98 27.91
N ASP A 33 2.68 -17.57 28.72
CA ASP A 33 2.34 -18.25 29.97
C ASP A 33 1.60 -19.58 29.69
N THR A 34 0.89 -19.69 28.56
CA THR A 34 0.09 -20.87 28.20
C THR A 34 0.88 -21.89 27.38
N ASN A 35 1.64 -21.43 26.37
CA ASN A 35 2.30 -22.28 25.38
C ASN A 35 3.84 -22.27 25.50
N GLY A 36 4.42 -21.38 26.31
CA GLY A 36 5.85 -21.38 26.63
C GLY A 36 6.75 -20.65 25.62
N PHE A 37 6.17 -19.86 24.72
CA PHE A 37 6.92 -19.03 23.76
C PHE A 37 7.76 -17.95 24.46
N ILE A 38 8.86 -17.52 23.81
CA ILE A 38 9.72 -16.43 24.28
C ILE A 38 9.21 -15.11 23.68
N ASP A 39 9.40 -13.98 24.40
CA ASP A 39 8.88 -12.67 23.96
C ASP A 39 9.34 -12.25 22.55
N GLU A 40 10.52 -12.73 22.12
CA GLU A 40 11.11 -12.42 20.81
C GLU A 40 10.42 -13.16 19.66
N ASP A 41 9.72 -14.26 19.96
CA ASP A 41 9.02 -15.10 18.99
C ASP A 41 7.55 -14.70 18.84
N ILE A 42 7.07 -13.69 19.57
CA ILE A 42 5.64 -13.33 19.61
C ILE A 42 5.42 -11.96 18.96
N GLU A 43 4.66 -11.95 17.87
CA GLU A 43 4.14 -10.73 17.25
C GLU A 43 2.68 -10.49 17.68
N VAL A 44 2.40 -9.30 18.21
CA VAL A 44 1.05 -8.93 18.70
C VAL A 44 0.49 -7.79 17.87
N THR A 45 -0.50 -8.09 17.04
CA THR A 45 -1.19 -7.08 16.22
C THR A 45 -2.54 -6.73 16.82
N ARG A 46 -2.78 -5.45 17.12
CA ARG A 46 -4.11 -4.99 17.56
C ARG A 46 -5.08 -4.96 16.39
N ILE A 47 -6.19 -5.69 16.52
CA ILE A 47 -7.24 -5.76 15.50
C ILE A 47 -8.30 -4.69 15.74
N MET A 48 -8.96 -4.70 16.90
CA MET A 48 -10.03 -3.75 17.22
C MET A 48 -10.27 -3.63 18.71
N ASP A 49 -11.05 -2.61 19.11
CA ASP A 49 -11.66 -2.62 20.43
C ASP A 49 -12.85 -3.58 20.44
N VAL A 50 -13.03 -4.31 21.53
CA VAL A 50 -14.22 -5.13 21.72
C VAL A 50 -15.32 -4.27 22.35
N PRO A 51 -16.56 -4.31 21.84
CA PRO A 51 -17.69 -3.63 22.46
C PRO A 51 -17.91 -4.06 23.92
N ASP A 52 -18.20 -3.08 24.79
CA ASP A 52 -18.34 -3.32 26.23
C ASP A 52 -19.53 -4.26 26.55
N GLU A 53 -20.56 -4.28 25.70
CA GLU A 53 -21.70 -5.20 25.83
C GLU A 53 -21.29 -6.69 25.75
N TYR A 54 -20.19 -7.03 25.08
CA TYR A 54 -19.71 -8.41 24.99
C TYR A 54 -18.96 -8.85 26.26
N GLU A 55 -18.48 -7.91 27.09
CA GLU A 55 -17.92 -8.20 28.42
C GLU A 55 -18.98 -8.83 29.32
N GLU A 56 -20.19 -8.28 29.31
CA GLU A 56 -21.29 -8.78 30.13
C GLU A 56 -21.70 -10.20 29.74
N ILE A 57 -21.70 -10.49 28.44
CA ILE A 57 -21.98 -11.83 27.90
C ILE A 57 -20.89 -12.82 28.31
N ALA A 58 -19.62 -12.45 28.16
CA ALA A 58 -18.47 -13.28 28.56
C ALA A 58 -18.49 -13.59 30.06
N ASN A 59 -18.70 -12.56 30.89
CA ASN A 59 -18.84 -12.70 32.34
C ASN A 59 -19.97 -13.68 32.71
N LYS A 60 -21.15 -13.54 32.08
CA LYS A 60 -22.28 -14.43 32.34
C LYS A 60 -21.98 -15.88 31.98
N LYS A 61 -21.32 -16.12 30.83
CA LYS A 61 -20.91 -17.46 30.40
C LYS A 61 -19.90 -18.08 31.38
N PHE A 62 -18.86 -17.34 31.74
CA PHE A 62 -17.84 -17.81 32.67
C PHE A 62 -18.39 -18.12 34.06
N ARG A 63 -19.25 -17.24 34.59
CA ARG A 63 -19.90 -17.46 35.91
C ARG A 63 -20.75 -18.72 35.89
N LYS A 64 -21.48 -18.97 34.79
CA LYS A 64 -22.27 -20.19 34.64
C LYS A 64 -21.37 -21.43 34.64
N TRP A 65 -20.33 -21.46 33.80
CA TRP A 65 -19.35 -22.56 33.76
C TRP A 65 -18.67 -22.79 35.11
N SER A 66 -18.25 -21.72 35.79
CA SER A 66 -17.58 -21.79 37.09
C SER A 66 -18.49 -22.37 38.19
N LYS A 67 -19.80 -22.10 38.14
CA LYS A 67 -20.79 -22.69 39.06
C LYS A 67 -20.96 -24.19 38.78
N GLU A 68 -21.03 -24.57 37.50
CA GLU A 68 -21.20 -25.97 37.08
C GLU A 68 -19.97 -26.83 37.42
N GLN A 69 -18.76 -26.29 37.25
CA GLN A 69 -17.50 -27.02 37.47
C GLN A 69 -16.94 -26.88 38.90
N LYS A 70 -17.57 -26.09 39.78
CA LYS A 70 -17.07 -25.74 41.12
C LYS A 70 -15.64 -25.18 41.14
N TYR A 71 -15.18 -24.60 40.03
CA TYR A 71 -13.78 -24.20 39.85
C TYR A 71 -13.37 -23.03 40.76
N ASN A 72 -14.28 -22.09 41.01
CA ASN A 72 -14.06 -20.92 41.88
C ASN A 72 -15.01 -20.90 43.08
N GLU A 73 -15.35 -22.06 43.64
CA GLU A 73 -16.35 -22.16 44.72
C GLU A 73 -15.99 -21.37 45.99
N HIS A 74 -14.72 -21.01 46.16
CA HIS A 74 -14.22 -20.20 47.27
C HIS A 74 -14.26 -18.68 47.04
N LEU A 75 -14.61 -18.24 45.82
CA LEU A 75 -14.68 -16.83 45.44
C LEU A 75 -16.14 -16.37 45.31
N ASP A 76 -16.36 -15.06 45.41
CA ASP A 76 -17.66 -14.47 45.09
C ASP A 76 -17.88 -14.50 43.58
N ILE A 77 -18.59 -15.54 43.11
CA ILE A 77 -18.79 -15.82 41.70
C ILE A 77 -19.45 -14.65 40.98
N ASP A 78 -20.32 -13.88 41.64
CA ASP A 78 -21.05 -12.79 40.99
C ASP A 78 -20.17 -11.54 40.79
N THR A 79 -18.98 -11.51 41.39
CA THR A 79 -17.94 -10.48 41.18
C THR A 79 -16.86 -10.88 40.18
N LEU A 80 -16.85 -12.15 39.73
CA LEU A 80 -15.84 -12.61 38.76
C LEU A 80 -16.01 -11.91 37.42
N ILE A 81 -14.90 -11.31 36.95
CA ILE A 81 -14.75 -10.75 35.61
C ILE A 81 -13.90 -11.75 34.82
N ALA A 82 -14.40 -12.21 33.69
CA ALA A 82 -13.67 -13.06 32.78
C ALA A 82 -13.87 -12.59 31.35
N TRP A 83 -12.75 -12.36 30.69
CA TRP A 83 -12.67 -12.48 29.25
C TRP A 83 -12.03 -13.81 28.94
N PRO A 84 -12.46 -14.48 27.86
CA PRO A 84 -11.71 -15.59 27.36
C PRO A 84 -10.38 -15.03 26.89
N TYR A 85 -9.29 -15.53 27.48
CA TYR A 85 -7.95 -15.15 27.08
C TYR A 85 -7.78 -15.34 25.56
N TYR A 86 -8.36 -16.41 25.03
CA TYR A 86 -8.51 -16.68 23.60
C TYR A 86 -9.85 -16.16 23.03
N GLY A 87 -9.86 -15.74 21.76
CA GLY A 87 -11.07 -15.33 21.05
C GLY A 87 -11.98 -16.51 20.79
N GLU A 88 -12.96 -16.75 21.67
CA GLU A 88 -13.96 -17.80 21.47
C GLU A 88 -14.80 -17.57 20.19
N GLU A 89 -15.20 -18.67 19.53
CA GLU A 89 -15.95 -18.65 18.26
C GLU A 89 -17.16 -17.71 18.27
N TRP A 90 -17.99 -17.75 19.32
CA TRP A 90 -19.16 -16.87 19.42
C TRP A 90 -18.81 -15.38 19.42
N LEU A 91 -17.65 -15.01 19.98
CA LEU A 91 -17.20 -13.63 20.03
C LEU A 91 -16.71 -13.21 18.65
N LEU A 92 -15.93 -14.08 17.98
CA LEU A 92 -15.45 -13.86 16.62
C LEU A 92 -16.61 -13.69 15.63
N GLU A 93 -17.63 -14.55 15.70
CA GLU A 93 -18.86 -14.42 14.91
C GLU A 93 -19.55 -13.06 15.16
N LYS A 94 -19.67 -12.64 16.43
CA LYS A 94 -20.29 -11.35 16.80
C LYS A 94 -19.47 -10.15 16.36
N LEU A 95 -18.15 -10.29 16.28
CA LEU A 95 -17.25 -9.26 15.76
C LEU A 95 -17.19 -9.23 14.23
N GLY A 96 -17.92 -10.12 13.55
CA GLY A 96 -17.98 -10.17 12.09
C GLY A 96 -16.70 -10.74 11.48
N VAL A 97 -16.07 -11.72 12.14
CA VAL A 97 -15.02 -12.50 11.50
C VAL A 97 -15.61 -13.29 10.35
N GLU A 98 -14.99 -13.16 9.18
CA GLU A 98 -15.30 -13.97 8.02
C GLU A 98 -14.09 -14.85 7.69
N TYR A 99 -14.35 -16.07 7.21
CA TYR A 99 -13.32 -17.03 6.81
C TYR A 99 -13.48 -17.37 5.33
N ARG A 100 -12.37 -17.50 4.61
CA ARG A 100 -12.36 -18.02 3.23
C ARG A 100 -11.06 -18.76 2.94
N THR A 101 -11.04 -19.49 1.82
CA THR A 101 -9.83 -20.16 1.32
C THR A 101 -9.58 -19.74 -0.12
N ILE A 102 -8.50 -18.98 -0.34
CA ILE A 102 -8.01 -18.60 -1.68
C ILE A 102 -6.50 -18.83 -1.67
N GLU A 103 -6.06 -19.91 -2.31
CA GLU A 103 -4.69 -20.46 -2.23
C GLU A 103 -4.29 -20.96 -0.83
N GLU A 104 -4.62 -20.20 0.21
CA GLU A 104 -4.43 -20.49 1.64
C GLU A 104 -5.69 -20.10 2.45
N GLU A 105 -5.74 -20.48 3.73
CA GLU A 105 -6.79 -20.06 4.64
C GLU A 105 -6.61 -18.59 5.05
N GLN A 106 -7.70 -17.82 5.02
CA GLN A 106 -7.68 -16.39 5.29
C GLN A 106 -8.83 -16.00 6.21
N ILE A 107 -8.54 -15.04 7.08
CA ILE A 107 -9.49 -14.49 8.04
C ILE A 107 -9.63 -12.98 7.78
N LEU A 108 -10.85 -12.50 7.57
CA LEU A 108 -11.15 -11.07 7.49
C LEU A 108 -11.84 -10.61 8.75
N ILE A 109 -11.28 -9.57 9.37
CA ILE A 109 -11.90 -8.88 10.50
C ILE A 109 -11.44 -7.44 10.55
N ASN A 110 -12.39 -6.50 10.69
CA ASN A 110 -12.11 -5.08 10.88
C ASN A 110 -11.06 -4.51 9.89
N ASP A 111 -11.23 -4.82 8.60
CA ASP A 111 -10.33 -4.41 7.53
C ASP A 111 -8.89 -4.94 7.62
N PHE A 112 -8.69 -6.04 8.36
CA PHE A 112 -7.48 -6.84 8.29
C PHE A 112 -7.77 -8.16 7.61
N VAL A 113 -6.87 -8.55 6.71
CA VAL A 113 -6.78 -9.92 6.23
C VAL A 113 -5.59 -10.56 6.92
N ILE A 114 -5.83 -11.71 7.54
CA ILE A 114 -4.86 -12.50 8.28
C ILE A 114 -4.71 -13.82 7.54
N THR A 115 -3.47 -14.20 7.26
CA THR A 115 -3.10 -15.52 6.73
C THR A 115 -2.08 -16.16 7.66
N SER A 116 -1.65 -17.39 7.38
CA SER A 116 -0.62 -18.06 8.18
C SER A 116 0.77 -17.41 8.07
N SER A 117 0.94 -16.46 7.15
CA SER A 117 2.25 -15.85 6.87
C SER A 117 2.26 -14.34 7.05
N HIS A 118 1.13 -13.65 6.88
CA HIS A 118 1.10 -12.19 6.91
C HIS A 118 -0.24 -11.65 7.38
N ILE A 119 -0.21 -10.43 7.93
CA ILE A 119 -1.38 -9.60 8.20
C ILE A 119 -1.29 -8.31 7.37
N TYR A 120 -2.38 -7.91 6.72
CA TYR A 120 -2.41 -6.67 5.94
C TYR A 120 -3.76 -5.95 6.01
N SER A 121 -3.71 -4.62 5.85
CA SER A 121 -4.89 -3.74 5.84
C SER A 121 -5.60 -3.77 4.48
N VAL A 122 -6.93 -3.74 4.49
CA VAL A 122 -7.81 -3.65 3.33
C VAL A 122 -8.89 -2.58 3.56
N GLY A 123 -9.82 -2.39 2.61
CA GLY A 123 -11.01 -1.55 2.81
C GLY A 123 -10.72 -0.10 3.20
N LEU A 124 -11.54 0.45 4.10
CA LEU A 124 -11.41 1.84 4.58
C LEU A 124 -10.08 2.07 5.26
N LYS A 125 -9.56 1.06 5.96
CA LYS A 125 -8.28 1.17 6.64
C LYS A 125 -7.13 1.39 5.65
N ALA A 126 -7.08 0.62 4.57
CA ALA A 126 -6.07 0.82 3.54
C ALA A 126 -6.20 2.18 2.84
N MET A 127 -7.42 2.64 2.57
CA MET A 127 -7.64 3.97 2.02
C MET A 127 -7.17 5.07 2.98
N LYS A 128 -7.35 4.88 4.29
CA LYS A 128 -6.87 5.80 5.33
C LYS A 128 -5.36 5.92 5.37
N GLU A 129 -4.64 4.80 5.30
CA GLU A 129 -3.18 4.81 5.23
C GLU A 129 -2.70 5.61 4.01
N VAL A 130 -3.39 5.51 2.87
CA VAL A 130 -3.07 6.29 1.68
C VAL A 130 -3.33 7.79 1.87
N TYR A 131 -4.51 8.15 2.41
CA TYR A 131 -4.84 9.55 2.69
C TYR A 131 -3.84 10.21 3.63
N GLU A 132 -3.46 9.51 4.71
CA GLU A 132 -2.48 9.98 5.70
C GLU A 132 -1.09 10.19 5.07
N LEU A 133 -0.71 9.35 4.10
CA LEU A 133 0.59 9.47 3.43
C LEU A 133 0.66 10.61 2.43
N THR A 134 -0.42 10.88 1.70
CA THR A 134 -0.32 11.74 0.51
C THR A 134 -0.93 13.12 0.68
N GLY A 135 -1.84 13.32 1.63
CA GLY A 135 -2.44 14.62 1.91
C GLY A 135 -3.19 15.29 0.74
N GLU A 136 -3.27 14.68 -0.45
CA GLU A 136 -3.78 15.30 -1.68
C GLU A 136 -4.96 14.58 -2.36
N LYS A 137 -6.06 15.34 -2.36
CA LYS A 137 -7.06 15.72 -3.39
C LYS A 137 -7.96 14.74 -4.12
N SER A 138 -7.70 13.44 -4.18
CA SER A 138 -8.57 12.56 -5.00
C SER A 138 -9.43 11.60 -4.20
N ILE A 139 -9.00 11.13 -3.03
CA ILE A 139 -9.78 10.14 -2.27
C ILE A 139 -10.25 10.82 -0.99
N ASP A 140 -11.42 11.46 -1.05
CA ASP A 140 -12.13 11.85 0.17
C ASP A 140 -12.71 10.59 0.82
N ILE A 141 -12.01 10.12 1.84
CA ILE A 141 -12.41 8.94 2.62
C ILE A 141 -13.19 9.32 3.88
N SER A 142 -13.43 10.61 4.12
CA SER A 142 -13.95 11.08 5.41
C SER A 142 -15.40 10.62 5.68
N ASN A 143 -16.15 10.35 4.60
CA ASN A 143 -17.55 9.94 4.67
C ASN A 143 -17.81 8.57 4.00
N VAL A 144 -16.78 7.84 3.58
CA VAL A 144 -16.98 6.55 2.91
C VAL A 144 -17.47 5.53 3.93
N ASN A 145 -18.68 5.03 3.70
CA ASN A 145 -19.21 3.89 4.43
C ASN A 145 -19.00 2.60 3.61
N TYR A 146 -19.18 1.44 4.24
CA TYR A 146 -19.02 0.16 3.53
C TYR A 146 -20.09 -0.11 2.47
N GLU A 147 -21.25 0.56 2.54
CA GLU A 147 -22.33 0.44 1.54
C GLU A 147 -21.97 1.17 0.23
N GLU A 148 -21.15 2.22 0.30
CA GLU A 148 -20.67 3.06 -0.80
C GLU A 148 -19.25 2.68 -1.27
N MET A 149 -18.71 1.56 -0.78
CA MET A 149 -17.34 1.14 -1.09
C MET A 149 -17.14 0.85 -2.58
N ARG A 150 -18.17 0.39 -3.29
CA ARG A 150 -18.12 0.16 -4.74
C ARG A 150 -17.84 1.44 -5.54
N GLU A 151 -18.57 2.53 -5.26
CA GLU A 151 -18.36 3.82 -5.94
C GLU A 151 -16.95 4.36 -5.66
N SER A 152 -16.47 4.18 -4.42
CA SER A 152 -15.10 4.53 -4.04
C SER A 152 -14.06 3.75 -4.84
N ILE A 153 -14.27 2.43 -5.04
CA ILE A 153 -13.39 1.60 -5.87
C ILE A 153 -13.39 2.07 -7.32
N GLU A 154 -14.55 2.39 -7.89
CA GLU A 154 -14.67 2.91 -9.25
C GLU A 154 -13.90 4.23 -9.42
N HIS A 155 -14.01 5.14 -8.44
CA HIS A 155 -13.22 6.37 -8.41
C HIS A 155 -11.72 6.08 -8.31
N MET A 156 -11.30 5.19 -7.41
CA MET A 156 -9.91 4.79 -7.25
C MET A 156 -9.33 4.19 -8.53
N LEU A 157 -10.10 3.36 -9.26
CA LEU A 157 -9.69 2.83 -10.56
C LEU A 157 -9.43 3.96 -11.57
N GLY A 158 -10.30 4.97 -11.63
CA GLY A 158 -10.10 6.16 -12.47
C GLY A 158 -8.81 6.92 -12.13
N VAL A 159 -8.54 7.12 -10.84
CA VAL A 159 -7.29 7.74 -10.36
C VAL A 159 -6.09 6.88 -10.75
N CYS A 160 -6.13 5.58 -10.49
CA CYS A 160 -5.05 4.65 -10.84
C CYS A 160 -4.73 4.71 -12.33
N MET A 161 -5.74 4.66 -13.20
CA MET A 161 -5.55 4.73 -14.65
C MET A 161 -4.94 6.07 -15.09
N THR A 162 -5.37 7.17 -14.48
CA THR A 162 -4.80 8.49 -14.77
C THR A 162 -3.34 8.58 -14.34
N THR A 163 -3.01 8.11 -13.14
CA THR A 163 -1.64 8.07 -12.63
C THR A 163 -0.74 7.17 -13.48
N ILE A 164 -1.23 6.00 -13.92
CA ILE A 164 -0.50 5.13 -14.87
C ILE A 164 -0.14 5.92 -16.13
N HIS A 165 -1.12 6.57 -16.76
CA HIS A 165 -0.87 7.34 -17.98
C HIS A 165 0.07 8.52 -17.75
N ARG A 166 0.01 9.20 -16.60
CA ARG A 166 0.94 10.29 -16.26
C ARG A 166 2.38 9.78 -16.14
N ILE A 167 2.61 8.70 -15.40
CA ILE A 167 3.93 8.08 -15.25
C ILE A 167 4.47 7.62 -16.62
N GLU A 168 3.64 6.91 -17.40
CA GLU A 168 4.00 6.47 -18.76
C GLU A 168 4.38 7.66 -19.66
N ASN A 169 3.63 8.76 -19.57
CA ASN A 169 3.92 9.99 -20.31
C ASN A 169 5.23 10.65 -19.86
N TYR A 170 5.48 10.73 -18.55
CA TYR A 170 6.75 11.27 -18.03
C TYR A 170 7.93 10.41 -18.51
N ILE A 171 7.86 9.09 -18.39
CA ILE A 171 8.94 8.18 -18.82
C ILE A 171 9.22 8.35 -20.32
N THR A 172 8.18 8.31 -21.17
CA THR A 172 8.35 8.42 -22.62
C THR A 172 8.84 9.79 -23.07
N SER A 173 8.66 10.82 -22.24
CA SER A 173 9.11 12.20 -22.51
C SER A 173 10.40 12.57 -21.79
N SER A 174 10.95 11.64 -20.99
CA SER A 174 12.20 11.80 -20.24
C SER A 174 13.33 11.04 -20.91
N PHE A 175 14.58 11.35 -20.54
CA PHE A 175 15.78 10.63 -20.98
C PHE A 175 16.08 10.66 -22.49
N ILE A 176 15.35 11.47 -23.27
CA ILE A 176 15.50 11.62 -24.73
C ILE A 176 16.93 11.96 -25.12
N PHE A 177 17.60 12.82 -24.34
CA PHE A 177 19.00 13.21 -24.59
C PHE A 177 20.04 12.23 -24.06
N ALA A 178 19.63 11.29 -23.21
CA ALA A 178 20.55 10.42 -22.49
C ALA A 178 20.56 8.97 -23.03
N VAL A 179 19.40 8.47 -23.48
CA VAL A 179 19.30 7.20 -24.21
C VAL A 179 19.74 7.43 -25.65
N GLY A 180 21.05 7.56 -25.84
CA GLY A 180 21.68 7.74 -27.15
C GLY A 180 21.55 6.47 -28.00
N ASN A 181 20.44 6.31 -28.71
CA ASN A 181 20.33 5.22 -29.66
C ASN A 181 20.91 5.67 -31.01
N LYS A 182 22.05 5.09 -31.42
CA LYS A 182 22.64 5.30 -32.76
C LYS A 182 21.63 5.05 -33.89
N LYS A 183 20.59 4.24 -33.64
CA LYS A 183 19.51 3.94 -34.58
C LYS A 183 18.53 5.10 -34.80
N TYR A 184 18.42 6.04 -33.85
CA TYR A 184 17.50 7.18 -33.89
C TYR A 184 18.18 8.51 -34.24
N GLY A 185 19.44 8.51 -34.68
CA GLY A 185 20.20 9.75 -34.94
C GLY A 185 19.57 10.69 -35.99
N ASN A 186 18.63 10.20 -36.80
CA ASN A 186 17.90 10.99 -37.80
C ASN A 186 16.46 11.35 -37.38
N TYR A 187 16.02 10.92 -36.20
CA TYR A 187 14.67 11.19 -35.71
C TYR A 187 14.64 12.55 -35.01
N THR A 188 13.59 13.31 -35.24
CA THR A 188 13.22 14.43 -34.37
C THR A 188 12.80 13.91 -33.00
N ILE A 189 12.84 14.77 -31.98
CA ILE A 189 12.38 14.44 -30.63
C ILE A 189 10.96 13.86 -30.66
N ASN A 190 10.06 14.44 -31.46
CA ASN A 190 8.68 13.97 -31.58
C ASN A 190 8.58 12.58 -32.23
N GLU A 191 9.38 12.29 -33.25
CA GLU A 191 9.37 10.97 -33.88
C GLU A 191 9.94 9.90 -32.94
N ALA A 192 10.96 10.26 -32.14
CA ALA A 192 11.53 9.35 -31.14
C ALA A 192 10.53 9.02 -30.03
N THR A 193 9.87 10.04 -29.45
CA THR A 193 8.89 9.83 -28.37
C THR A 193 7.63 9.12 -28.87
N GLN A 194 7.17 9.41 -30.09
CA GLN A 194 6.05 8.69 -30.70
C GLN A 194 6.39 7.21 -30.93
N LEU A 195 7.58 6.91 -31.44
CA LEU A 195 8.04 5.53 -31.62
C LEU A 195 8.12 4.79 -30.29
N TRP A 196 8.59 5.45 -29.23
CA TRP A 196 8.65 4.87 -27.89
C TRP A 196 7.25 4.53 -27.37
N ARG A 197 6.29 5.45 -27.49
CA ARG A 197 4.89 5.22 -27.10
C ARG A 197 4.23 4.08 -27.89
N ASP A 198 4.43 4.05 -29.20
CA ASP A 198 3.70 3.14 -30.08
C ASP A 198 4.31 1.74 -30.16
N LYS A 199 5.62 1.60 -29.92
CA LYS A 199 6.39 0.38 -30.22
C LYS A 199 7.10 -0.24 -29.03
N LEU A 200 7.31 0.49 -27.93
CA LEU A 200 8.02 -0.03 -26.78
C LEU A 200 7.04 -0.32 -25.63
N THR A 201 7.13 -1.55 -25.12
CA THR A 201 6.49 -1.90 -23.86
C THR A 201 7.17 -1.14 -22.72
N PHE A 202 6.44 -0.86 -21.64
CA PHE A 202 7.00 -0.19 -20.45
C PHE A 202 8.31 -0.83 -19.97
N GLY A 203 8.37 -2.16 -19.87
CA GLY A 203 9.60 -2.86 -19.46
C GLY A 203 10.80 -2.62 -20.39
N LYS A 204 10.58 -2.40 -21.70
CA LYS A 204 11.64 -2.07 -22.65
C LYS A 204 12.12 -0.62 -22.47
N LEU A 205 11.23 0.30 -22.11
CA LEU A 205 11.62 1.68 -21.80
C LEU A 205 12.51 1.73 -20.56
N ILE A 206 12.19 0.96 -19.52
CA ILE A 206 13.03 0.84 -18.32
C ILE A 206 14.40 0.26 -18.69
N GLN A 207 14.46 -0.81 -19.47
CA GLN A 207 15.74 -1.38 -19.94
C GLN A 207 16.61 -0.36 -20.67
N LEU A 208 16.02 0.47 -21.55
CA LEU A 208 16.75 1.52 -22.25
C LEU A 208 17.31 2.59 -21.30
N ILE A 209 16.57 2.95 -20.25
CA ILE A 209 17.08 3.86 -19.20
C ILE A 209 18.25 3.19 -18.48
N GLU A 210 18.11 1.92 -18.12
CA GLU A 210 19.13 1.13 -17.43
C GLU A 210 20.40 0.88 -18.25
N GLU A 211 20.36 0.99 -19.58
CA GLU A 211 21.58 0.93 -20.41
C GLU A 211 22.55 2.09 -20.08
N ARG A 212 22.02 3.25 -19.68
CA ARG A 212 22.78 4.49 -19.46
C ARG A 212 22.84 4.93 -18.01
N TYR A 213 21.83 4.56 -17.23
CA TYR A 213 21.72 4.93 -15.83
C TYR A 213 21.74 3.71 -14.92
N GLU A 214 22.41 3.84 -13.80
CA GLU A 214 22.15 3.06 -12.60
C GLU A 214 20.99 3.72 -11.85
N ILE A 215 19.91 2.98 -11.67
CA ILE A 215 18.74 3.41 -10.91
C ILE A 215 18.92 2.96 -9.47
N ASN A 216 18.64 3.84 -8.51
CA ASN A 216 18.59 3.48 -7.09
C ASN A 216 17.77 2.19 -6.87
N GLU A 217 18.31 1.26 -6.07
CA GLU A 217 17.77 -0.08 -5.92
C GLU A 217 16.35 -0.11 -5.33
N ASP A 218 16.03 0.80 -4.40
CA ASP A 218 14.68 0.86 -3.83
C ASP A 218 13.67 1.37 -4.86
N VAL A 219 14.07 2.35 -5.68
CA VAL A 219 13.25 2.82 -6.81
C VAL A 219 13.07 1.73 -7.87
N ARG A 220 14.13 0.95 -8.14
CA ARG A 220 14.08 -0.21 -9.05
C ARG A 220 13.05 -1.25 -8.56
N LYS A 221 13.06 -1.58 -7.26
CA LYS A 221 12.06 -2.49 -6.66
C LYS A 221 10.64 -1.93 -6.77
N SER A 222 10.47 -0.64 -6.45
CA SER A 222 9.18 0.05 -6.59
C SER A 222 8.67 0.03 -8.03
N LEU A 223 9.55 0.21 -9.02
CA LEU A 223 9.24 0.08 -10.45
C LEU A 223 8.76 -1.32 -10.85
N ILE A 224 9.43 -2.37 -10.36
CA ILE A 224 9.04 -3.76 -10.61
C ILE A 224 7.66 -4.05 -10.00
N LEU A 225 7.44 -3.59 -8.76
CA LEU A 225 6.15 -3.71 -8.09
C LEU A 225 5.05 -2.97 -8.87
N PHE A 226 5.32 -1.73 -9.29
CA PHE A 226 4.40 -0.92 -10.09
C PHE A 226 4.02 -1.62 -11.40
N LEU A 227 5.00 -2.16 -12.13
CA LEU A 227 4.77 -2.90 -13.37
C LEU A 227 3.85 -4.10 -13.17
N THR A 228 4.14 -4.88 -12.14
CA THR A 228 3.32 -6.05 -11.78
C THR A 228 1.90 -5.61 -11.43
N GLN A 229 1.78 -4.57 -10.62
CA GLN A 229 0.48 -4.10 -10.15
C GLN A 229 -0.36 -3.49 -11.28
N ARG A 230 0.25 -2.63 -12.10
CA ARG A 230 -0.33 -1.99 -13.29
C ARG A 230 -0.88 -3.03 -14.27
N ASN A 231 -0.15 -4.11 -14.50
CA ASN A 231 -0.61 -5.18 -15.40
C ASN A 231 -1.82 -5.91 -14.84
N LYS A 232 -1.85 -6.16 -13.53
CA LYS A 232 -3.03 -6.75 -12.88
C LYS A 232 -4.22 -5.80 -12.88
N ILE A 233 -4.02 -4.48 -12.70
CA ILE A 233 -5.09 -3.48 -12.85
C ILE A 233 -5.67 -3.51 -14.27
N ALA A 234 -4.80 -3.50 -15.28
CA ALA A 234 -5.23 -3.43 -16.68
C ALA A 234 -5.89 -4.71 -17.20
N HIS A 235 -5.51 -5.89 -16.68
CA HIS A 235 -5.84 -7.17 -17.33
C HIS A 235 -6.32 -8.30 -16.41
N GLY A 236 -6.14 -8.16 -15.09
CA GLY A 236 -6.25 -9.28 -14.14
C GLY A 236 -7.27 -9.11 -13.02
N LEU A 237 -7.51 -7.90 -12.52
CA LEU A 237 -8.35 -7.66 -11.34
C LEU A 237 -9.76 -8.26 -11.48
N THR A 238 -10.39 -8.07 -12.63
CA THR A 238 -11.78 -8.51 -12.87
C THR A 238 -11.94 -10.02 -13.08
N LYS A 239 -10.85 -10.79 -13.07
CA LYS A 239 -10.85 -12.24 -13.29
C LYS A 239 -10.48 -13.05 -12.05
N ASP A 240 -10.08 -12.37 -10.99
CA ASP A 240 -9.54 -12.96 -9.78
C ASP A 240 -10.60 -12.86 -8.68
N GLU A 241 -11.06 -14.01 -8.20
CA GLU A 241 -12.13 -14.13 -7.20
C GLU A 241 -11.80 -13.38 -5.90
N ARG A 242 -10.51 -13.17 -5.59
CA ARG A 242 -10.05 -12.39 -4.44
C ARG A 242 -10.56 -10.96 -4.48
N TYR A 243 -10.75 -10.41 -5.69
CA TYR A 243 -11.11 -9.02 -5.96
C TYR A 243 -12.53 -8.89 -6.54
N ASP A 244 -13.40 -9.87 -6.28
CA ASP A 244 -14.79 -9.81 -6.71
C ASP A 244 -15.55 -8.67 -6.01
N ILE A 245 -15.76 -7.57 -6.74
CA ILE A 245 -16.41 -6.35 -6.27
C ILE A 245 -17.91 -6.54 -5.95
N ASP A 246 -18.51 -7.66 -6.31
CA ASP A 246 -19.89 -7.97 -5.93
C ASP A 246 -19.97 -8.54 -4.50
N THR A 247 -18.83 -8.85 -3.88
CA THR A 247 -18.73 -9.30 -2.47
C THR A 247 -18.13 -8.21 -1.57
N ILE A 248 -18.55 -8.13 -0.30
CA ILE A 248 -17.99 -7.17 0.67
C ILE A 248 -16.48 -7.38 0.85
N TRP A 249 -16.05 -8.64 0.93
CA TRP A 249 -14.65 -9.00 1.07
C TRP A 249 -13.83 -8.58 -0.16
N GLY A 250 -14.29 -8.91 -1.37
CA GLY A 250 -13.61 -8.55 -2.60
C GLY A 250 -13.57 -7.04 -2.83
N GLN A 251 -14.59 -6.30 -2.40
CA GLN A 251 -14.53 -4.82 -2.36
C GLN A 251 -13.41 -4.32 -1.45
N LYS A 252 -13.32 -4.82 -0.22
CA LYS A 252 -12.25 -4.44 0.71
C LYS A 252 -10.86 -4.77 0.15
N GLU A 253 -10.67 -5.97 -0.38
CA GLU A 253 -9.42 -6.41 -1.01
C GLU A 253 -9.03 -5.54 -2.20
N THR A 254 -10.00 -5.23 -3.06
CA THR A 254 -9.79 -4.35 -4.22
C THR A 254 -9.37 -2.96 -3.76
N ALA A 255 -10.06 -2.40 -2.77
CA ALA A 255 -9.67 -1.12 -2.16
C ALA A 255 -8.24 -1.16 -1.61
N GLY A 256 -7.88 -2.21 -0.85
CA GLY A 256 -6.54 -2.38 -0.29
C GLY A 256 -5.46 -2.46 -1.36
N TYR A 257 -5.72 -3.22 -2.41
CA TYR A 257 -4.82 -3.38 -3.52
C TYR A 257 -4.60 -2.06 -4.29
N LEU A 258 -5.69 -1.34 -4.62
CA LEU A 258 -5.61 -0.06 -5.32
C LEU A 258 -4.94 1.01 -4.46
N ALA A 259 -5.20 1.00 -3.14
CA ALA A 259 -4.55 1.88 -2.17
C ALA A 259 -3.02 1.67 -2.16
N LEU A 260 -2.57 0.42 -2.04
CA LEU A 260 -1.15 0.08 -2.08
C LEU A 260 -0.52 0.47 -3.42
N PHE A 261 -1.23 0.25 -4.53
CA PHE A 261 -0.77 0.69 -5.85
C PHE A 261 -0.55 2.20 -5.90
N LEU A 262 -1.53 3.01 -5.47
CA LEU A 262 -1.42 4.47 -5.50
C LEU A 262 -0.28 4.98 -4.63
N LYS A 263 -0.10 4.40 -3.44
CA LYS A 263 1.04 4.71 -2.55
C LYS A 263 2.39 4.55 -3.27
N ASN A 264 2.56 3.45 -4.00
CA ASN A 264 3.78 3.22 -4.77
C ASN A 264 3.86 4.12 -6.02
N ALA A 265 2.75 4.25 -6.75
CA ALA A 265 2.67 4.97 -8.00
C ALA A 265 2.96 6.47 -7.84
N TRP A 266 2.47 7.11 -6.78
CA TRP A 266 2.75 8.54 -6.54
C TRP A 266 4.21 8.84 -6.24
N ILE A 267 4.92 7.93 -5.54
CA ILE A 267 6.37 8.04 -5.36
C ILE A 267 7.08 8.00 -6.72
N LEU A 268 6.69 7.05 -7.59
CA LEU A 268 7.26 6.93 -8.92
C LEU A 268 6.89 8.11 -9.82
N GLU A 269 5.68 8.64 -9.70
CA GLU A 269 5.22 9.82 -10.42
C GLU A 269 6.12 11.02 -10.12
N ASP A 270 6.42 11.26 -8.84
CA ASP A 270 7.31 12.34 -8.42
C ASP A 270 8.73 12.17 -9.00
N ILE A 271 9.25 10.94 -8.95
CA ILE A 271 10.56 10.58 -9.50
C ILE A 271 10.60 10.80 -11.02
N PHE A 272 9.61 10.35 -11.77
CA PHE A 272 9.62 10.48 -13.23
C PHE A 272 9.25 11.89 -13.70
N GLU A 273 8.45 12.64 -12.95
CA GLU A 273 8.29 14.06 -13.16
C GLU A 273 9.64 14.79 -13.00
N SER A 274 10.43 14.41 -11.99
CA SER A 274 11.78 14.95 -11.79
C SER A 274 12.71 14.68 -12.99
N ALA A 275 12.62 13.49 -13.59
CA ALA A 275 13.37 13.12 -14.79
C ALA A 275 12.92 13.92 -16.02
N TYR A 276 11.63 14.17 -16.15
CA TYR A 276 11.07 14.98 -17.22
C TYR A 276 11.56 16.43 -17.12
N ILE A 277 11.46 17.01 -15.92
CA ILE A 277 11.94 18.37 -15.64
C ILE A 277 13.44 18.48 -15.92
N THR A 278 14.24 17.50 -15.47
CA THR A 278 15.68 17.50 -15.73
C THR A 278 16.00 17.41 -17.22
N THR A 279 15.24 16.61 -17.97
CA THR A 279 15.35 16.52 -19.45
C THR A 279 15.07 17.89 -20.09
N MET A 280 14.06 18.62 -19.61
CA MET A 280 13.75 19.98 -20.05
C MET A 280 14.87 20.98 -19.71
N CYS A 281 15.48 20.88 -18.52
CA CYS A 281 16.64 21.70 -18.12
C CYS A 281 17.80 21.51 -19.11
N ILE A 282 18.11 20.27 -19.48
CA ILE A 282 19.16 19.94 -20.45
C ILE A 282 18.81 20.55 -21.82
N GLY A 283 17.57 20.38 -22.29
CA GLY A 283 17.11 20.96 -23.54
C GLY A 283 17.25 22.50 -23.57
N PHE A 284 16.84 23.19 -22.50
CA PHE A 284 17.01 24.64 -22.38
C PHE A 284 18.48 25.06 -22.34
N HIS A 285 19.34 24.28 -21.68
CA HIS A 285 20.77 24.55 -21.66
C HIS A 285 21.36 24.48 -23.07
N LEU A 286 21.01 23.45 -23.85
CA LEU A 286 21.46 23.27 -25.24
C LEU A 286 20.95 24.39 -26.18
N MET A 287 19.72 24.88 -25.96
CA MET A 287 19.14 25.94 -26.79
C MET A 287 19.65 27.34 -26.45
N LYS A 288 20.08 27.59 -25.21
CA LYS A 288 20.45 28.93 -24.72
C LYS A 288 21.52 29.59 -25.59
N ASP A 289 22.50 28.82 -26.04
CA ASP A 289 23.62 29.34 -26.85
C ASP A 289 23.30 29.34 -28.36
N ALA A 290 22.14 28.79 -28.75
CA ALA A 290 21.69 28.66 -30.13
C ALA A 290 20.55 29.63 -30.52
N THR A 291 20.07 30.48 -29.59
CA THR A 291 18.93 31.37 -29.82
C THR A 291 19.20 32.81 -29.41
N GLU A 292 18.79 33.76 -30.26
CA GLU A 292 18.80 35.20 -29.96
C GLU A 292 17.41 35.72 -29.53
N ASN A 293 16.40 34.85 -29.47
CA ASN A 293 15.03 35.27 -29.14
C ASN A 293 14.94 35.75 -27.67
N PRO A 294 14.67 37.04 -27.41
CA PRO A 294 14.66 37.59 -26.06
C PRO A 294 13.58 37.00 -25.14
N GLU A 295 12.42 36.61 -25.67
CA GLU A 295 11.34 35.98 -24.89
C GLU A 295 11.72 34.57 -24.45
N LEU A 296 12.34 33.80 -25.34
CA LEU A 296 12.84 32.46 -25.02
C LEU A 296 13.96 32.52 -23.97
N LEU A 297 14.90 33.46 -24.11
CA LEU A 297 15.95 33.67 -23.12
C LEU A 297 15.40 34.08 -21.75
N LYS A 298 14.32 34.86 -21.71
CA LYS A 298 13.61 35.19 -20.46
C LYS A 298 12.98 33.95 -19.83
N THR A 299 12.30 33.12 -20.62
CA THR A 299 11.70 31.85 -20.15
C THR A 299 12.77 30.91 -19.58
N ILE A 300 13.90 30.74 -20.27
CA ILE A 300 15.02 29.90 -19.81
C ILE A 300 15.57 30.40 -18.47
N ARG A 301 15.74 31.73 -18.31
CA ARG A 301 16.21 32.33 -17.05
C ARG A 301 15.23 32.12 -15.91
N ASN A 302 13.94 32.34 -16.15
CA ASN A 302 12.90 32.15 -15.14
C ASN A 302 12.85 30.69 -14.68
N PHE A 303 12.87 29.75 -15.62
CA PHE A 303 12.87 28.32 -15.34
C PHE A 303 14.08 27.89 -14.51
N LYS A 304 15.28 28.40 -14.82
CA LYS A 304 16.50 28.06 -14.06
C LYS A 304 16.49 28.60 -12.62
N ASN A 305 15.80 29.71 -12.37
CA ASN A 305 15.77 30.38 -11.07
C ASN A 305 14.61 29.90 -10.18
N ASP A 306 13.76 28.99 -10.68
CA ASP A 306 12.64 28.45 -9.92
C ASP A 306 13.15 27.42 -8.89
N PRO A 307 12.90 27.62 -7.58
CA PRO A 307 13.36 26.70 -6.54
C PRO A 307 12.80 25.28 -6.69
N ILE A 308 11.60 25.11 -7.26
CA ILE A 308 10.98 23.80 -7.51
C ILE A 308 11.83 23.01 -8.51
N ILE A 309 12.42 23.69 -9.50
CA ILE A 309 13.26 23.04 -10.50
C ILE A 309 14.56 22.53 -9.88
N ALA A 310 15.16 23.28 -8.95
CA ALA A 310 16.36 22.83 -8.25
C ALA A 310 16.11 21.58 -7.39
N GLU A 311 14.98 21.54 -6.69
CA GLU A 311 14.54 20.37 -5.92
C GLU A 311 14.35 19.14 -6.83
N ARG A 312 13.65 19.31 -7.97
CA ARG A 312 13.43 18.23 -8.94
C ARG A 312 14.73 17.69 -9.55
N ILE A 313 15.71 18.56 -9.83
CA ILE A 313 17.03 18.11 -10.29
C ILE A 313 17.75 17.30 -9.20
N SER A 314 17.62 17.68 -7.93
CA SER A 314 18.22 16.93 -6.81
C SER A 314 17.66 15.51 -6.72
N ILE A 315 16.33 15.38 -6.75
CA ILE A 315 15.64 14.07 -6.75
C ILE A 315 16.16 13.20 -7.90
N PHE A 316 16.23 13.77 -9.11
CA PHE A 316 16.75 13.05 -10.26
C PHE A 316 18.18 12.54 -10.05
N ALA A 317 19.08 13.39 -9.55
CA ALA A 317 20.49 13.06 -9.35
C ALA A 317 20.72 12.00 -8.26
N GLU A 318 19.84 11.96 -7.24
CA GLU A 318 19.87 10.93 -6.19
C GLU A 318 19.42 9.56 -6.72
N VAL A 319 18.45 9.54 -7.64
CA VAL A 319 17.83 8.31 -8.15
C VAL A 319 18.56 7.76 -9.37
N PHE A 320 18.97 8.62 -10.31
CA PHE A 320 19.52 8.21 -11.61
C PHE A 320 20.98 8.64 -11.73
N LYS A 321 21.90 7.67 -11.60
CA LYS A 321 23.34 7.91 -11.76
C LYS A 321 23.77 7.48 -13.16
N ILE A 322 24.45 8.36 -13.89
CA ILE A 322 25.02 7.98 -15.19
C ILE A 322 26.08 6.91 -14.95
N LYS A 323 26.03 5.82 -15.72
CA LYS A 323 27.08 4.81 -15.71
C LYS A 323 28.35 5.40 -16.34
N ASP A 324 29.49 5.21 -15.68
CA ASP A 324 30.77 5.60 -16.27
C ASP A 324 31.01 4.76 -17.53
N ASP A 325 31.21 5.43 -18.67
CA ASP A 325 31.60 4.78 -19.92
C ASP A 325 32.99 4.14 -19.69
N SER A 326 33.05 2.80 -19.66
CA SER A 326 34.30 2.02 -19.67
C SER A 326 34.64 1.51 -21.06
#